data_AF-A0A5J4L8Y7-F1
#
_entry.id   AF-A0A5J4L8Y7-F1
#
_cell.length_a   1.000
_cell.length_b   1.000
_cell.length_c   1.000
_cell.angle_alpha   90.00
_cell.angle_beta   90.00
_cell.angle_gamma   90.00
#
_symmetry.space_group_name_H-M   'P 1'
#
loop_
_entity.id
_entity.type
_entity.pdbx_description
1 polymer ?
#
loop_
_entity_poly.entity_id
_entity_poly.type
_entity_poly.pdbx_seq_one_letter_code
_entity_poly.pdbx_strand_id
1 'polypeptide(L)' 'MPGRTIGGMATPCVPDASAEANKAIRRFMAARTGRPLTADEQDEYERLLAAWAEATRR' A
#
# COMPACT_ATOMS: atom_id res chain seq x y z
N MET A 1 -22.08 -24.94 -13.49
CA MET A 1 -21.63 -24.12 -12.34
C MET A 1 -21.53 -22.67 -12.79
N PRO A 2 -22.60 -21.85 -12.63
CA PRO A 2 -22.57 -20.46 -13.05
C PRO A 2 -21.94 -19.55 -11.98
N GLY A 3 -21.10 -18.62 -12.45
CA GLY A 3 -20.93 -17.27 -11.90
C GLY A 3 -20.38 -17.15 -10.47
N ARG A 4 -19.06 -17.05 -10.34
CA ARG A 4 -18.42 -16.38 -9.19
C ARG A 4 -18.76 -14.89 -9.27
N THR A 5 -19.78 -14.47 -8.53
CA THR A 5 -20.18 -13.08 -8.37
C THR A 5 -19.07 -12.28 -7.69
N ILE A 6 -18.58 -11.27 -8.41
CA ILE A 6 -17.75 -10.19 -7.86
C ILE A 6 -18.73 -9.27 -7.10
N GLY A 7 -18.78 -9.42 -5.78
CA GLY A 7 -19.47 -8.50 -4.88
C GLY A 7 -18.43 -7.64 -4.18
N GLY A 8 -17.89 -6.64 -4.89
CA GLY A 8 -17.09 -5.60 -4.26
C GLY A 8 -17.96 -4.88 -3.23
N MET A 9 -17.71 -5.15 -1.94
CA MET A 9 -18.17 -4.27 -0.88
C MET A 9 -17.41 -2.96 -1.03
N ALA A 10 -18.05 -2.00 -1.69
CA ALA A 10 -17.72 -0.59 -1.54
C ALA A 10 -18.04 -0.20 -0.08
N THR A 11 -17.06 -0.42 0.80
CA THR A 11 -17.06 0.16 2.13
C THR A 11 -17.05 1.69 2.00
N PRO A 12 -17.79 2.40 2.86
CA PRO A 12 -17.96 3.85 2.75
C PRO A 12 -16.61 4.57 2.74
N CYS A 13 -16.54 5.59 1.88
CA CYS A 13 -15.38 6.42 1.54
C CYS A 13 -14.81 7.21 2.73
N VAL A 14 -14.27 6.50 3.72
CA VAL A 14 -13.18 7.01 4.55
C VAL A 14 -11.91 6.62 3.82
N PRO A 15 -10.96 7.53 3.58
CA PRO A 15 -9.64 7.13 3.09
C PRO A 15 -9.10 6.10 4.09
N ASP A 16 -9.08 4.84 3.68
CA ASP A 16 -8.45 3.82 4.49
C ASP A 16 -6.96 4.17 4.54
N ALA A 17 -6.49 4.60 5.71
CA ALA A 17 -5.10 4.98 5.90
C ALA A 17 -4.16 3.85 5.48
N SER A 18 -4.62 2.59 5.59
CA SER A 18 -3.90 1.43 5.12
C SER A 18 -3.81 1.40 3.58
N ALA A 19 -4.90 1.66 2.87
CA ALA A 19 -4.94 1.75 1.41
C ALA A 19 -4.08 2.90 0.85
N GLU A 20 -4.11 4.07 1.47
CA GLU A 20 -3.27 5.21 1.03
C GLU A 20 -1.78 4.95 1.29
N ALA A 21 -1.42 4.36 2.44
CA ALA A 21 -0.04 3.94 2.71
C ALA A 21 0.42 2.86 1.69
N ASN A 22 -0.43 1.88 1.37
CA ASN A 22 -0.11 0.85 0.38
C ASN A 22 0.08 1.44 -1.03
N LYS A 23 -0.73 2.45 -1.40
CA LYS A 23 -0.60 3.17 -2.67
C LYS A 23 0.71 3.96 -2.74
N ALA A 24 1.12 4.60 -1.65
CA ALA A 24 2.41 5.28 -1.55
C ALA A 24 3.58 4.31 -1.74
N ILE A 25 3.55 3.15 -1.09
CA ILE A 25 4.53 2.07 -1.26
C ILE A 25 4.61 1.62 -2.73
N ARG A 26 3.47 1.36 -3.38
CA ARG A 26 3.44 0.94 -4.79
C ARG A 26 4.00 1.99 -5.73
N ARG A 27 3.69 3.28 -5.49
CA ARG A 27 4.22 4.40 -6.27
C ARG A 27 5.74 4.52 -6.09
N PHE A 28 6.21 4.41 -4.86
CA PHE A 28 7.64 4.42 -4.54
C PHE A 28 8.39 3.29 -5.26
N MET A 29 7.85 2.06 -5.21
CA MET A 29 8.44 0.91 -5.90
C MET A 29 8.35 1.02 -7.43
N ALA A 30 7.26 1.56 -7.98
CA ALA A 30 7.09 1.73 -9.43
C ALA A 30 7.97 2.84 -10.03
N ALA A 31 8.31 3.86 -9.25
CA ALA A 31 9.26 4.91 -9.66
C ALA A 31 10.70 4.37 -9.79
N ARG A 32 10.99 3.21 -9.19
CA ARG A 32 12.32 2.61 -9.18
C ARG A 32 12.51 1.71 -10.40
N THR A 33 13.61 1.92 -11.13
CA THR A 33 13.96 1.24 -12.38
C THR A 33 14.59 -0.16 -12.17
N GLY A 34 14.26 -0.84 -11.08
CA GLY A 34 14.83 -2.16 -10.74
C GLY A 34 16.24 -2.13 -10.14
N ARG A 35 16.73 -0.97 -9.70
CA ARG A 35 18.00 -0.83 -8.98
C ARG A 35 17.87 -1.27 -7.51
N PRO A 36 18.96 -1.62 -6.82
CA PRO A 36 18.97 -1.80 -5.36
C PRO A 36 18.49 -0.54 -4.62
N LEU A 37 17.92 -0.69 -3.42
CA LEU A 37 17.58 0.48 -2.59
C LEU A 37 18.88 1.13 -2.12
N THR A 38 18.95 2.45 -2.20
CA THR A 38 19.95 3.20 -1.44
C THR A 38 19.56 3.21 0.05
N ALA A 39 20.49 3.59 0.93
CA ALA A 39 20.19 3.71 2.36
C ALA A 39 19.04 4.70 2.62
N ASP A 40 19.04 5.86 1.96
CA ASP A 40 17.97 6.86 2.11
C ASP A 40 16.61 6.35 1.58
N GLU A 41 16.62 5.60 0.48
CA GLU A 41 15.41 4.94 -0.06
C GLU A 41 14.89 3.86 0.88
N GLN A 42 15.80 3.15 1.57
CA GLN A 42 15.45 2.14 2.55
C GLN A 42 14.78 2.76 3.78
N ASP A 43 15.31 3.86 4.31
CA ASP A 43 14.69 4.60 5.41
C ASP A 43 13.28 5.10 5.03
N GLU A 44 13.10 5.60 3.81
CA GLU A 44 11.78 6.03 3.32
C GLU A 44 10.82 4.84 3.18
N TYR A 45 11.28 3.72 2.64
CA TYR A 45 10.48 2.51 2.53
C TYR A 45 10.06 1.95 3.90
N GLU A 46 10.96 1.96 4.88
CA GLU A 46 10.68 1.55 6.26
C GLU A 46 9.66 2.48 6.94
N ARG A 47 9.75 3.80 6.73
CA ARG A 47 8.73 4.76 7.19
C ARG A 47 7.35 4.45 6.60
N LEU A 48 7.29 4.19 5.30
CA LEU A 48 6.03 3.84 4.61
C LEU A 48 5.46 2.51 5.13
N LEU A 49 6.32 1.52 5.39
CA LEU A 49 5.91 0.24 5.99
C LEU A 49 5.38 0.40 7.41
N ALA A 50 6.03 1.22 8.24
CA ALA A 50 5.57 1.49 9.60
C ALA A 50 4.18 2.16 9.60
N ALA A 51 3.98 3.15 8.73
CA ALA A 51 2.69 3.83 8.57
C ALA A 51 1.58 2.86 8.12
N TRP A 52 1.88 1.96 7.19
CA TRP A 52 0.94 0.91 6.77
C TRP A 52 0.63 -0.06 7.93
N ALA A 53 1.65 -0.53 8.65
CA ALA A 53 1.49 -1.49 9.74
C ALA A 53 0.68 -0.93 10.93
N GLU A 54 0.83 0.36 11.25
CA GLU A 54 0.00 1.06 12.24
C GLU A 54 -1.44 1.20 11.75
N ALA A 55 -1.64 1.56 10.47
CA ALA A 55 -2.97 1.69 9.89
C ALA A 55 -3.73 0.36 9.83
N THR A 56 -3.06 -0.76 9.59
CA THR A 56 -3.67 -2.10 9.56
C THR A 56 -3.96 -2.71 10.94
N ARG A 57 -3.40 -2.15 12.01
CA ARG A 57 -3.60 -2.64 13.39
C ARG A 57 -4.85 -2.07 14.07
N ARG A 58 -5.55 -1.13 13.42
CA ARG A 58 -6.84 -0.58 13.87
C ARG A 58 -7.99 -1.46 13.40
#